data_AF-G9F9K1-F1
#
_entry.id   AF-G9F9K1-F1
#
_cell.length_a   1.000
_cell.length_b   1.000
_cell.length_c   1.000
_cell.angle_alpha   90.00
_cell.angle_beta   90.00
_cell.angle_gamma   90.00
#
_symmetry.space_group_name_H-M   'P 1'
#
loop_
_entity.id
_entity.type
_entity.pdbx_description
1 polymer ?
#
loop_
_entity_poly.entity_id
_entity_poly.type
_entity_poly.pdbx_seq_one_letter_code
_entity_poly.pdbx_strand_id
1 'polypeptide(L)'
;MSLKEVEVRAKKLALNDLSRHDSMSANEISQYDITSPIANLVVTEPLSGDTEAEEAGVFAEAPALLAHLRDAGLAALAEHILLEFKAGLRDYKKQKWHAWLMVEEMALSLSVPLCRPLSAMSARLTASAAKLAPALTSRLRAHLANDVDQHIFEEVVLENWFNTGGTMQFTHDVKRNLIPAFAPPNKVASQVNQLPKLLEACKLLNLDYDDARRLRAALAKRPQTSTAIEHLTGQGIRHIQPSEALKILNQRTDLSDATSPASVMKLF
;
A
#
# COMPACT_ATOMS: atom_id res chain seq x y z
N MET A 1 25.34 -19.22 -65.60
CA MET A 1 25.00 -18.53 -64.34
C MET A 1 25.81 -19.17 -63.23
N SER A 2 26.63 -18.39 -62.54
CA SER A 2 27.38 -18.88 -61.39
C SER A 2 26.47 -19.00 -60.16
N LEU A 3 26.84 -19.88 -59.22
CA LEU A 3 26.06 -20.09 -57.98
C LEU A 3 25.85 -18.77 -57.20
N LYS A 4 26.84 -17.87 -57.25
CA LYS A 4 26.76 -16.53 -56.64
C LYS A 4 25.71 -15.64 -57.30
N GLU A 5 25.53 -15.71 -58.62
CA GLU A 5 24.52 -14.92 -59.33
C GLU A 5 23.10 -15.37 -58.98
N VAL A 6 22.91 -16.67 -58.79
CA VAL A 6 21.62 -17.24 -58.36
C VAL A 6 21.30 -16.80 -56.93
N GLU A 7 22.29 -16.84 -56.03
CA GLU A 7 22.10 -16.42 -54.63
C GLU A 7 21.77 -14.93 -54.51
N VAL A 8 22.45 -14.06 -55.26
CA VAL A 8 22.17 -12.62 -55.29
C VAL A 8 20.78 -12.34 -55.83
N ARG A 9 20.36 -13.05 -56.88
CA ARG A 9 19.03 -12.90 -57.47
C ARG A 9 17.93 -13.37 -56.52
N ALA A 10 18.14 -14.49 -55.81
CA ALA A 10 17.23 -14.99 -54.80
C ALA A 10 17.08 -14.01 -53.62
N LYS A 11 18.19 -13.44 -53.12
CA LYS A 11 18.17 -12.41 -52.07
C LYS A 11 17.41 -11.16 -52.51
N LYS A 12 17.60 -10.73 -53.76
CA LYS A 12 16.90 -9.55 -54.31
C LYS A 12 15.40 -9.78 -54.47
N LEU A 13 14.98 -10.99 -54.87
CA LEU A 13 13.57 -11.38 -54.93
C LEU A 13 12.92 -11.41 -53.54
N ALA A 14 13.60 -12.01 -52.56
CA ALA A 14 13.10 -12.06 -51.19
C ALA A 14 12.94 -10.66 -50.56
N LEU A 15 13.89 -9.74 -50.82
CA LEU A 15 13.79 -8.34 -50.36
C LEU A 15 12.63 -7.58 -51.02
N ASN A 16 12.37 -7.84 -52.31
CA ASN A 16 11.23 -7.22 -53.00
C ASN A 16 9.88 -7.77 -52.50
N ASP A 17 9.81 -9.05 -52.16
CA ASP A 17 8.59 -9.65 -51.61
C ASP A 17 8.31 -9.14 -50.19
N LEU A 18 9.34 -8.97 -49.33
CA LEU A 18 9.18 -8.31 -48.03
C LEU A 18 8.70 -6.87 -48.17
N SER A 19 9.30 -6.09 -49.09
CA SER A 19 8.90 -4.70 -49.32
C SER A 19 7.47 -4.57 -49.83
N ARG A 20 6.99 -5.52 -50.66
CA ARG A 20 5.59 -5.58 -51.08
C ARG A 20 4.66 -5.95 -49.94
N HIS A 21 5.04 -6.90 -49.09
CA HIS A 21 4.23 -7.30 -47.94
C HIS A 21 4.07 -6.14 -46.94
N ASP A 22 5.16 -5.41 -46.64
CA ASP A 22 5.14 -4.24 -45.77
C ASP A 22 4.26 -3.11 -46.32
N SER A 23 4.28 -2.91 -47.65
CA SER A 23 3.45 -1.91 -48.34
C SER A 23 1.96 -2.24 -48.33
N MET A 24 1.60 -3.54 -48.36
CA MET A 24 0.21 -3.98 -48.27
C MET A 24 -0.33 -3.88 -46.84
N SER A 25 0.47 -4.24 -45.83
CA SER A 25 0.08 -4.07 -44.42
C SER A 25 0.03 -2.60 -43.97
N ALA A 26 0.85 -1.71 -44.54
CA ALA A 26 0.79 -0.28 -44.23
C ALA A 26 -0.52 0.38 -44.72
N ASN A 27 -1.07 -0.08 -45.85
CA ASN A 27 -2.32 0.47 -46.39
C ASN A 27 -3.58 -0.06 -45.66
N GLU A 28 -3.54 -1.27 -45.09
CA GLU A 28 -4.65 -1.79 -44.27
C GLU A 28 -4.66 -1.21 -42.84
N ILE A 29 -3.50 -0.84 -42.29
CA ILE A 29 -3.39 -0.21 -40.97
C ILE A 29 -3.73 1.29 -41.02
N SER A 30 -3.58 1.95 -42.17
CA SER A 30 -3.89 3.38 -42.35
C SER A 30 -5.39 3.71 -42.24
N GLN A 31 -6.28 2.71 -42.33
CA GLN A 31 -7.72 2.92 -42.25
C GLN A 31 -8.28 2.94 -40.83
N TYR A 32 -7.47 2.56 -39.83
CA TYR A 32 -7.85 2.61 -38.43
C TYR A 32 -6.83 3.46 -37.67
N ASP A 33 -7.24 4.67 -37.31
CA ASP A 33 -6.47 5.55 -36.44
C ASP A 33 -6.39 4.96 -35.02
N ILE A 34 -5.34 4.18 -34.77
CA ILE A 34 -5.05 3.56 -33.46
C ILE A 34 -4.35 4.56 -32.51
N THR A 35 -4.12 5.81 -32.95
CA THR A 35 -3.46 6.87 -32.16
C THR A 35 -4.45 7.85 -31.55
N SER A 36 -5.71 7.81 -31.98
CA SER A 36 -6.81 8.45 -31.28
C SER A 36 -6.89 7.89 -29.85
N PRO A 37 -6.83 8.72 -28.80
CA PRO A 37 -7.17 8.24 -27.46
C PRO A 37 -8.60 7.70 -27.51
N ILE A 38 -8.84 6.56 -26.85
CA ILE A 38 -10.20 6.11 -26.57
C ILE A 38 -10.83 7.20 -25.71
N ALA A 39 -11.47 8.16 -26.37
CA ALA A 39 -12.22 9.25 -25.76
C ALA A 39 -13.53 8.69 -25.25
N ASN A 40 -13.45 7.84 -24.22
CA ASN A 40 -14.50 7.54 -23.25
C ASN A 40 -13.97 6.53 -22.24
N LEU A 41 -13.09 6.99 -21.36
CA LEU A 41 -12.83 6.36 -20.07
C LEU A 41 -13.89 6.75 -19.01
N VAL A 42 -14.93 7.49 -19.40
CA VAL A 42 -16.10 7.84 -18.58
C VAL A 42 -17.25 6.90 -18.93
N VAL A 43 -17.09 5.62 -18.59
CA VAL A 43 -18.22 4.66 -18.55
C VAL A 43 -18.33 4.10 -17.14
N THR A 44 -18.24 5.00 -16.15
CA THR A 44 -18.40 4.68 -14.73
C THR A 44 -19.29 5.68 -13.98
N GLU A 45 -19.89 6.66 -14.67
CA GLU A 45 -20.90 7.53 -14.08
C GLU A 45 -22.30 6.98 -14.40
N PRO A 46 -23.24 6.93 -13.43
CA PRO A 46 -24.61 6.56 -13.71
C PRO A 46 -25.25 7.68 -14.53
N LEU A 47 -25.57 7.39 -15.79
CA LEU A 47 -26.20 8.31 -16.72
C LEU A 47 -27.69 8.48 -16.35
N SER A 48 -28.06 9.71 -16.02
CA SER A 48 -29.45 10.11 -15.77
C SER A 48 -30.09 10.62 -17.07
N GLY A 49 -31.01 9.84 -17.64
CA GLY A 49 -31.86 10.31 -18.76
C GLY A 49 -32.62 9.19 -19.46
N ASP A 50 -33.95 9.22 -19.40
CA ASP A 50 -34.89 8.24 -19.98
C ASP A 50 -34.89 8.16 -21.52
N THR A 51 -34.00 8.87 -22.22
CA THR A 51 -33.92 8.91 -23.70
C THR A 51 -32.84 8.01 -24.32
N GLU A 52 -31.94 7.41 -23.54
CA GLU A 52 -30.86 6.52 -24.08
C GLU A 52 -31.12 5.02 -23.87
N ALA A 53 -32.18 4.64 -23.15
CA ALA A 53 -32.50 3.23 -22.93
C ALA A 53 -32.78 2.45 -24.23
N GLU A 54 -33.16 3.14 -25.32
CA GLU A 54 -33.35 2.54 -26.64
C GLU A 54 -32.05 2.37 -27.44
N GLU A 55 -30.96 3.06 -27.09
CA GLU A 55 -29.63 2.94 -27.73
C GLU A 55 -28.66 2.00 -26.98
N ALA A 56 -29.05 1.55 -25.79
CA ALA A 56 -28.32 0.57 -25.02
C ALA A 56 -28.36 -0.81 -25.72
N GLY A 57 -27.33 -1.10 -26.53
CA GLY A 57 -27.18 -2.41 -27.18
C GLY A 57 -27.22 -3.57 -26.17
N VAL A 58 -27.37 -4.81 -26.65
CA VAL A 58 -27.57 -6.05 -25.84
C VAL A 58 -26.50 -6.26 -24.74
N PHE A 59 -25.36 -5.56 -24.82
CA PHE A 59 -24.27 -5.62 -23.85
C PHE A 59 -24.18 -4.43 -22.89
N ALA A 60 -25.18 -3.55 -22.82
CA ALA A 60 -25.10 -2.32 -22.02
C ALA A 60 -24.74 -2.57 -20.53
N GLU A 61 -25.21 -3.69 -19.96
CA GLU A 61 -24.90 -4.06 -18.57
C GLU A 61 -23.57 -4.84 -18.40
N ALA A 62 -23.03 -5.40 -19.48
CA ALA A 62 -21.87 -6.29 -19.42
C ALA A 62 -20.59 -5.60 -18.89
N PRO A 63 -20.27 -4.34 -19.25
CA PRO A 63 -19.13 -3.63 -18.67
C PRO A 63 -19.24 -3.43 -17.15
N ALA A 64 -20.44 -3.10 -16.67
CA ALA A 64 -20.68 -2.91 -15.24
C ALA A 64 -20.51 -4.23 -14.47
N LEU A 65 -21.06 -5.33 -14.99
CA LEU A 65 -20.88 -6.66 -14.42
C LEU A 65 -19.40 -7.07 -14.41
N LEU A 66 -18.67 -6.86 -15.50
CA LEU A 66 -17.24 -7.16 -15.57
C LEU A 66 -16.43 -6.34 -14.55
N ALA A 67 -16.73 -5.05 -14.41
CA ALA A 67 -16.10 -4.17 -13.42
C ALA A 67 -16.35 -4.65 -11.99
N HIS A 68 -17.59 -5.08 -11.69
CA HIS A 68 -17.95 -5.66 -10.41
C HIS A 68 -17.19 -6.96 -10.13
N LEU A 69 -17.17 -7.91 -11.07
CA LEU A 69 -16.46 -9.18 -10.93
C LEU A 69 -14.94 -8.97 -10.77
N ARG A 70 -14.36 -8.03 -11.51
CA ARG A 70 -12.95 -7.61 -11.37
C ARG A 70 -12.67 -7.10 -9.95
N ASP A 71 -13.53 -6.25 -9.42
CA ASP A 71 -13.32 -5.63 -8.10
C ASP A 71 -13.50 -6.65 -6.98
N ALA A 72 -14.51 -7.52 -7.09
CA ALA A 72 -14.72 -8.65 -6.19
C ALA A 72 -13.54 -9.64 -6.23
N GLY A 73 -13.03 -9.97 -7.41
CA GLY A 73 -11.86 -10.84 -7.58
C GLY A 73 -10.58 -10.25 -6.98
N LEU A 74 -10.36 -8.94 -7.16
CA LEU A 74 -9.24 -8.23 -6.53
C LEU A 74 -9.37 -8.20 -5.01
N ALA A 75 -10.56 -7.99 -4.47
CA ALA A 75 -10.81 -8.02 -3.04
C ALA A 75 -10.55 -9.42 -2.45
N ALA A 76 -11.07 -10.47 -3.07
CA ALA A 76 -10.85 -11.85 -2.62
C ALA A 76 -9.34 -12.23 -2.65
N LEU A 77 -8.61 -11.78 -3.67
CA LEU A 77 -7.17 -11.99 -3.74
C LEU A 77 -6.42 -11.23 -2.64
N ALA A 78 -6.78 -9.97 -2.37
CA ALA A 78 -6.21 -9.19 -1.29
C ALA A 78 -6.47 -9.85 0.08
N GLU A 79 -7.70 -10.26 0.33
CA GLU A 79 -8.10 -10.95 1.57
C GLU A 79 -7.31 -12.24 1.78
N HIS A 80 -7.13 -13.05 0.73
CA HIS A 80 -6.34 -14.28 0.82
C HIS A 80 -4.87 -14.00 1.20
N ILE A 81 -4.22 -13.03 0.55
CA ILE A 81 -2.83 -12.65 0.86
C ILE A 81 -2.73 -12.08 2.29
N LEU A 82 -3.70 -11.25 2.67
CA LEU A 82 -3.78 -10.67 4.01
C LEU A 82 -3.95 -11.74 5.08
N LEU A 83 -4.78 -12.76 4.85
CA LEU A 83 -4.99 -13.86 5.79
C LEU A 83 -3.68 -14.61 6.09
N GLU A 84 -2.88 -14.90 5.07
CA GLU A 84 -1.55 -15.51 5.23
C GLU A 84 -0.61 -14.60 6.03
N PHE A 85 -0.60 -13.29 5.71
CA PHE A 85 0.19 -12.29 6.43
C PHE A 85 -0.18 -12.24 7.92
N LYS A 86 -1.48 -12.12 8.23
CA LYS A 86 -2.03 -12.11 9.60
C LYS A 86 -1.64 -13.36 10.38
N ALA A 87 -1.72 -14.54 9.75
CA ALA A 87 -1.32 -15.80 10.37
C ALA A 87 0.18 -15.82 10.74
N GLY A 88 1.04 -15.25 9.90
CA GLY A 88 2.48 -15.14 10.14
C GLY A 88 2.86 -14.03 11.14
N LEU A 89 1.98 -13.07 11.41
CA LEU A 89 2.27 -11.90 12.26
C LEU A 89 2.12 -12.17 13.78
N ARG A 90 1.70 -13.38 14.16
CA ARG A 90 1.36 -13.75 15.55
C ARG A 90 2.45 -13.44 16.57
N ASP A 91 3.70 -13.71 16.23
CA ASP A 91 4.83 -13.51 17.15
C ASP A 91 5.31 -12.06 17.12
N TYR A 92 5.19 -11.38 15.98
CA TYR A 92 5.53 -9.96 15.83
C TYR A 92 4.66 -9.08 16.74
N LYS A 93 3.35 -9.35 16.82
CA LYS A 93 2.45 -8.60 17.69
C LYS A 93 2.64 -8.86 19.19
N LYS A 94 3.33 -9.95 19.56
CA LYS A 94 3.62 -10.34 20.95
C LYS A 94 5.01 -9.93 21.42
N GLN A 95 5.76 -9.19 20.60
CA GLN A 95 7.07 -8.72 21.00
C GLN A 95 6.96 -7.83 22.25
N LYS A 96 7.95 -7.96 23.14
CA LYS A 96 8.02 -7.14 24.36
C LYS A 96 8.57 -5.75 24.04
N TRP A 97 7.82 -4.95 23.27
CA TRP A 97 8.24 -3.63 22.79
C TRP A 97 8.72 -2.68 23.91
N HIS A 98 8.24 -2.83 25.13
CA HIS A 98 8.67 -2.08 26.31
C HIS A 98 10.02 -2.53 26.92
N ALA A 99 10.53 -3.71 26.51
CA ALA A 99 11.75 -4.32 27.03
C ALA A 99 12.87 -4.37 25.97
N TRP A 100 12.71 -3.64 24.86
CA TRP A 100 13.73 -3.55 23.82
C TRP A 100 14.92 -2.72 24.30
N LEU A 101 16.12 -3.15 23.95
CA LEU A 101 17.34 -2.40 24.21
C LEU A 101 17.46 -1.23 23.23
N MET A 102 18.00 -0.13 23.71
CA MET A 102 18.40 1.00 22.86
C MET A 102 19.61 0.60 22.03
N VAL A 103 19.51 0.77 20.71
CA VAL A 103 20.57 0.45 19.74
C VAL A 103 20.60 1.57 18.70
N GLU A 104 21.76 1.87 18.13
CA GLU A 104 21.88 2.85 17.03
C GLU A 104 21.05 2.42 15.81
N GLU A 105 20.42 3.38 15.11
CA GLU A 105 19.54 3.08 13.96
C GLU A 105 20.24 2.27 12.87
N MET A 106 21.52 2.55 12.60
CA MET A 106 22.30 1.85 11.56
C MET A 106 22.56 0.37 11.89
N ALA A 107 22.45 -0.01 13.15
CA ALA A 107 22.63 -1.39 13.60
C ALA A 107 21.29 -2.16 13.69
N LEU A 108 20.16 -1.50 13.45
CA LEU A 108 18.85 -2.16 13.43
C LEU A 108 18.72 -3.04 12.19
N SER A 109 18.15 -4.23 12.40
CA SER A 109 17.69 -5.11 11.32
C SER A 109 16.17 -5.20 11.34
N LEU A 110 15.58 -5.80 10.31
CA LEU A 110 14.17 -6.19 10.37
C LEU A 110 13.93 -7.11 11.58
N SER A 111 12.85 -6.86 12.34
CA SER A 111 12.43 -7.76 13.41
C SER A 111 12.27 -9.17 12.87
N VAL A 112 12.96 -10.15 13.47
CA VAL A 112 12.95 -11.55 13.03
C VAL A 112 11.52 -12.11 12.86
N PRO A 113 10.56 -11.86 13.77
CA PRO A 113 9.18 -12.32 13.60
C PRO A 113 8.44 -11.72 12.38
N LEU A 114 8.92 -10.59 11.83
CA LEU A 114 8.32 -9.93 10.66
C LEU A 114 8.91 -10.43 9.33
N CYS A 115 10.12 -11.01 9.34
CA CYS A 115 10.82 -11.44 8.13
C CYS A 115 9.98 -12.41 7.25
N ARG A 116 9.43 -13.46 7.86
CA ARG A 116 8.63 -14.47 7.14
C ARG A 116 7.31 -13.92 6.59
N PRO A 117 6.43 -13.28 7.39
CA PRO A 117 5.17 -12.75 6.84
C PRO A 117 5.41 -11.68 5.77
N LEU A 118 6.40 -10.80 5.95
CA LEU A 118 6.72 -9.76 4.96
C LEU A 118 7.22 -10.36 3.64
N SER A 119 8.19 -11.27 3.70
CA SER A 119 8.73 -11.93 2.50
C SER A 119 7.66 -12.75 1.74
N ALA A 120 6.78 -13.46 2.46
CA ALA A 120 5.68 -14.20 1.86
C ALA A 120 4.71 -13.25 1.13
N MET A 121 4.30 -12.15 1.77
CA MET A 121 3.43 -11.15 1.17
C MET A 121 4.06 -10.52 -0.08
N SER A 122 5.35 -10.14 -0.02
CA SER A 122 6.08 -9.60 -1.17
C SER A 122 6.16 -10.60 -2.32
N ALA A 123 6.37 -11.90 -2.03
CA ALA A 123 6.36 -12.94 -3.04
C ALA A 123 4.97 -13.11 -3.70
N ARG A 124 3.89 -13.03 -2.91
CA ARG A 124 2.51 -13.04 -3.43
C ARG A 124 2.25 -11.85 -4.35
N LEU A 125 2.61 -10.64 -3.92
CA LEU A 125 2.48 -9.43 -4.74
C LEU A 125 3.24 -9.53 -6.07
N THR A 126 4.47 -10.06 -6.05
CA THR A 126 5.27 -10.29 -7.26
C THR A 126 4.61 -11.32 -8.18
N ALA A 127 4.13 -12.43 -7.63
CA ALA A 127 3.45 -13.46 -8.40
C ALA A 127 2.13 -12.97 -9.01
N SER A 128 1.37 -12.13 -8.29
CA SER A 128 0.18 -11.46 -8.80
C SER A 128 0.52 -10.44 -9.89
N ALA A 129 1.58 -9.66 -9.70
CA ALA A 129 2.04 -8.67 -10.69
C ALA A 129 2.45 -9.30 -12.02
N ALA A 130 2.95 -10.54 -12.01
CA ALA A 130 3.29 -11.29 -13.22
C ALA A 130 2.05 -11.75 -14.02
N LYS A 131 0.86 -11.74 -13.41
CA LYS A 131 -0.41 -12.23 -14.02
C LYS A 131 -1.44 -11.13 -14.24
N LEU A 132 -1.31 -10.01 -13.54
CA LEU A 132 -2.26 -8.90 -13.57
C LEU A 132 -1.72 -7.73 -14.39
N ALA A 133 -2.62 -7.05 -15.11
CA ALA A 133 -2.30 -5.79 -15.76
C ALA A 133 -1.78 -4.75 -14.73
N PRO A 134 -0.87 -3.82 -15.11
CA PRO A 134 -0.25 -2.88 -14.17
C PRO A 134 -1.24 -2.08 -13.32
N ALA A 135 -2.36 -1.65 -13.90
CA ALA A 135 -3.42 -0.93 -13.18
C ALA A 135 -4.06 -1.80 -12.08
N LEU A 136 -4.35 -3.07 -12.37
CA LEU A 136 -4.91 -4.02 -11.39
C LEU A 136 -3.90 -4.35 -10.30
N THR A 137 -2.62 -4.51 -10.66
CA THR A 137 -1.53 -4.69 -9.70
C THR A 137 -1.40 -3.49 -8.76
N SER A 138 -1.53 -2.27 -9.27
CA SER A 138 -1.53 -1.06 -8.45
C SER A 138 -2.70 -1.02 -7.47
N ARG A 139 -3.89 -1.41 -7.92
CA ARG A 139 -5.10 -1.48 -7.07
C ARG A 139 -4.98 -2.55 -5.99
N LEU A 140 -4.52 -3.76 -6.34
CA LEU A 140 -4.24 -4.83 -5.39
C LEU A 140 -3.25 -4.38 -4.31
N ARG A 141 -2.15 -3.72 -4.73
CA ARG A 141 -1.12 -3.24 -3.81
C ARG A 141 -1.65 -2.15 -2.87
N ALA A 142 -2.45 -1.21 -3.37
CA ALA A 142 -3.05 -0.17 -2.54
C ALA A 142 -4.05 -0.75 -1.53
N HIS A 143 -4.87 -1.72 -1.95
CA HIS A 143 -5.81 -2.42 -1.07
C HIS A 143 -5.07 -3.14 0.06
N LEU A 144 -4.06 -3.95 -0.29
CA LEU A 144 -3.24 -4.64 0.71
C LEU A 144 -2.50 -3.69 1.64
N ALA A 145 -1.97 -2.57 1.12
CA ALA A 145 -1.31 -1.57 1.96
C ALA A 145 -2.28 -1.00 3.00
N ASN A 146 -3.51 -0.66 2.61
CA ASN A 146 -4.52 -0.16 3.53
C ASN A 146 -4.87 -1.19 4.62
N ASP A 147 -5.04 -2.46 4.25
CA ASP A 147 -5.41 -3.50 5.20
C ASP A 147 -4.27 -3.85 6.16
N VAL A 148 -3.02 -3.84 5.67
CA VAL A 148 -1.82 -4.04 6.50
C VAL A 148 -1.58 -2.85 7.43
N ASP A 149 -1.77 -1.62 6.93
CA ASP A 149 -1.71 -0.40 7.75
C ASP A 149 -2.67 -0.50 8.93
N GLN A 150 -3.93 -0.80 8.65
CA GLN A 150 -4.97 -0.95 9.67
C GLN A 150 -4.66 -2.09 10.64
N HIS A 151 -4.30 -3.28 10.12
CA HIS A 151 -4.10 -4.45 10.97
C HIS A 151 -2.91 -4.32 11.92
N ILE A 152 -1.76 -3.84 11.44
CA ILE A 152 -0.58 -3.63 12.30
C ILE A 152 -0.86 -2.50 13.30
N PHE A 153 -1.57 -1.45 12.87
CA PHE A 153 -1.96 -0.37 13.77
C PHE A 153 -2.83 -0.89 14.92
N GLU A 154 -3.88 -1.66 14.62
CA GLU A 154 -4.76 -2.23 15.63
C GLU A 154 -4.03 -3.23 16.53
N GLU A 155 -3.35 -4.22 15.97
CA GLU A 155 -2.85 -5.37 16.74
C GLU A 155 -1.47 -5.15 17.37
N VAL A 156 -0.71 -4.17 16.89
CA VAL A 156 0.64 -3.89 17.39
C VAL A 156 0.67 -2.54 18.10
N VAL A 157 0.33 -1.46 17.39
CA VAL A 157 0.46 -0.10 17.94
C VAL A 157 -0.52 0.09 19.09
N LEU A 158 -1.81 -0.22 18.90
CA LEU A 158 -2.82 0.03 19.91
C LEU A 158 -2.82 -1.00 21.03
N GLU A 159 -2.12 -2.12 20.95
CA GLU A 159 -2.16 -3.20 21.95
C GLU A 159 -0.86 -3.38 22.74
N ASN A 160 0.19 -2.60 22.46
CA ASN A 160 1.48 -2.76 23.11
C ASN A 160 1.99 -1.48 23.79
N TRP A 161 2.85 -1.68 24.79
CA TRP A 161 3.62 -0.61 25.43
C TRP A 161 4.98 -0.49 24.78
N PHE A 162 5.46 0.73 24.61
CA PHE A 162 6.72 1.01 23.92
C PHE A 162 7.66 1.80 24.83
N ASN A 163 8.89 1.30 24.95
CA ASN A 163 10.00 2.11 25.39
C ASN A 163 10.70 2.73 24.17
N THR A 164 11.73 3.55 24.38
CA THR A 164 12.42 4.20 23.26
C THR A 164 13.06 3.19 22.29
N GLY A 165 13.67 2.11 22.79
CA GLY A 165 14.24 1.06 21.94
C GLY A 165 13.20 0.36 21.06
N GLY A 166 12.04 0.03 21.62
CA GLY A 166 10.94 -0.60 20.89
C GLY A 166 10.32 0.34 19.88
N THR A 167 10.18 1.62 20.23
CA THR A 167 9.75 2.66 19.28
C THR A 167 10.72 2.79 18.10
N MET A 168 12.04 2.79 18.36
CA MET A 168 13.06 2.83 17.31
C MET A 168 12.99 1.62 16.39
N GLN A 169 12.92 0.40 16.96
CA GLN A 169 12.77 -0.82 16.17
C GLN A 169 11.50 -0.81 15.34
N PHE A 170 10.35 -0.49 15.94
CA PHE A 170 9.08 -0.45 15.22
C PHE A 170 9.13 0.56 14.06
N THR A 171 9.78 1.70 14.28
CA THR A 171 9.98 2.72 13.25
C THR A 171 10.87 2.20 12.12
N HIS A 172 11.92 1.44 12.43
CA HIS A 172 12.76 0.78 11.44
C HIS A 172 11.98 -0.27 10.63
N ASP A 173 11.20 -1.13 11.29
CA ASP A 173 10.34 -2.12 10.64
C ASP A 173 9.34 -1.46 9.68
N VAL A 174 8.71 -0.36 10.10
CA VAL A 174 7.77 0.38 9.27
C VAL A 174 8.47 1.10 8.11
N LYS A 175 9.41 2.00 8.41
CA LYS A 175 9.96 2.93 7.41
C LYS A 175 10.96 2.28 6.47
N ARG A 176 11.74 1.31 6.94
CA ARG A 176 12.79 0.67 6.14
C ARG A 176 12.35 -0.63 5.48
N ASN A 177 11.22 -1.22 5.90
CA ASN A 177 10.81 -2.54 5.41
C ASN A 177 9.36 -2.58 4.92
N LEU A 178 8.37 -2.26 5.78
CA LEU A 178 6.96 -2.33 5.38
C LEU A 178 6.61 -1.34 4.26
N ILE A 179 7.01 -0.06 4.40
CA ILE A 179 6.73 0.95 3.38
C ILE A 179 7.40 0.58 2.03
N PRO A 180 8.71 0.23 1.97
CA PRO A 180 9.32 -0.23 0.73
C PRO A 180 8.68 -1.47 0.12
N ALA A 181 8.12 -2.40 0.91
CA ALA A 181 7.45 -3.59 0.40
C ALA A 181 6.20 -3.28 -0.44
N PHE A 182 5.59 -2.09 -0.23
CA PHE A 182 4.46 -1.61 -1.02
C PHE A 182 4.86 -0.56 -2.08
N ALA A 183 6.14 -0.20 -2.20
CA ALA A 183 6.58 0.70 -3.24
C ALA A 183 6.40 0.06 -4.63
N PRO A 184 5.79 0.77 -5.60
CA PRO A 184 5.80 0.33 -6.99
C PRO A 184 7.24 0.20 -7.51
N PRO A 185 7.54 -0.76 -8.41
CA PRO A 185 8.91 -1.00 -8.89
C PRO A 185 9.64 0.22 -9.45
N ASN A 186 8.88 1.20 -9.97
CA ASN A 186 9.40 2.40 -10.63
C ASN A 186 9.26 3.68 -9.77
N LYS A 187 8.87 3.56 -8.50
CA LYS A 187 8.71 4.71 -7.60
C LYS A 187 9.47 4.47 -6.30
N VAL A 188 10.09 5.54 -5.80
CA VAL A 188 10.68 5.51 -4.47
C VAL A 188 9.56 5.53 -3.44
N ALA A 189 9.67 4.73 -2.38
CA ALA A 189 8.63 4.59 -1.36
C ALA A 189 8.25 5.93 -0.70
N SER A 190 9.19 6.88 -0.60
CA SER A 190 8.95 8.25 -0.11
C SER A 190 8.00 9.08 -0.99
N GLN A 191 7.72 8.65 -2.22
CA GLN A 191 6.81 9.31 -3.15
C GLN A 191 5.41 8.71 -3.12
N VAL A 192 5.18 7.71 -2.27
CA VAL A 192 3.90 7.00 -2.16
C VAL A 192 3.45 7.09 -0.70
N ASN A 193 2.33 7.77 -0.44
CA ASN A 193 1.76 7.87 0.90
C ASN A 193 1.05 6.56 1.28
N GLN A 194 1.83 5.50 1.45
CA GLN A 194 1.37 4.20 1.90
C GLN A 194 1.60 4.04 3.39
N LEU A 195 0.73 3.27 4.02
CA LEU A 195 0.74 3.02 5.46
C LEU A 195 0.63 4.30 6.31
N PRO A 196 -0.33 5.19 6.02
CA PRO A 196 -0.42 6.50 6.68
C PRO A 196 -0.63 6.39 8.19
N LYS A 197 -1.41 5.43 8.70
CA LYS A 197 -1.60 5.25 10.15
C LYS A 197 -0.31 4.80 10.82
N LEU A 198 0.43 3.87 10.24
CA LEU A 198 1.71 3.43 10.78
C LEU A 198 2.76 4.55 10.76
N LEU A 199 2.78 5.38 9.71
CA LEU A 199 3.64 6.57 9.66
C LEU A 199 3.32 7.58 10.76
N GLU A 200 2.04 7.88 10.97
CA GLU A 200 1.58 8.78 12.03
C GLU A 200 1.80 8.18 13.43
N ALA A 201 1.63 6.86 13.59
CA ALA A 201 1.93 6.15 14.83
C ALA A 201 3.43 6.25 15.15
N CYS A 202 4.31 6.02 14.17
CA CYS A 202 5.75 6.24 14.33
C CYS A 202 6.03 7.69 14.76
N LYS A 203 5.33 8.68 14.19
CA LYS A 203 5.48 10.08 14.60
C LYS A 203 5.09 10.29 16.06
N LEU A 204 3.93 9.80 16.49
CA LEU A 204 3.45 9.91 17.87
C LEU A 204 4.37 9.21 18.89
N LEU A 205 4.82 8.00 18.57
CA LEU A 205 5.71 7.21 19.44
C LEU A 205 7.07 7.89 19.62
N ASN A 206 7.57 8.59 18.60
CA ASN A 206 8.87 9.28 18.59
C ASN A 206 8.80 10.78 18.94
N LEU A 207 7.65 11.33 19.37
CA LEU A 207 7.61 12.72 19.83
C LEU A 207 8.57 12.92 21.01
N ASP A 208 9.25 14.07 21.05
CA ASP A 208 10.05 14.45 22.22
C ASP A 208 9.17 14.46 23.48
N TYR A 209 9.76 14.12 24.63
CA TYR A 209 9.05 13.94 25.90
C TYR A 209 8.10 15.09 26.21
N ASP A 210 8.57 16.33 26.05
CA ASP A 210 7.78 17.53 26.34
C ASP A 210 6.61 17.73 25.38
N ASP A 211 6.80 17.50 24.08
CA ASP A 211 5.73 17.58 23.08
C ASP A 211 4.68 16.49 23.31
N ALA A 212 5.14 15.27 23.56
CA ALA A 212 4.28 14.13 23.82
C ALA A 212 3.45 14.34 25.10
N ARG A 213 4.08 14.85 26.17
CA ARG A 213 3.41 15.20 27.43
C ARG A 213 2.36 16.30 27.24
N ARG A 214 2.68 17.37 26.49
CA ARG A 214 1.73 18.46 26.18
C ARG A 214 0.55 17.95 25.36
N LEU A 215 0.82 17.20 24.29
CA LEU A 215 -0.21 16.65 23.43
C LEU A 215 -1.13 15.69 24.22
N ARG A 216 -0.55 14.80 25.03
CA ARG A 216 -1.30 13.89 25.91
C ARG A 216 -2.22 14.66 26.86
N ALA A 217 -1.72 15.71 27.51
CA ALA A 217 -2.52 16.53 28.42
C ALA A 217 -3.65 17.29 27.70
N ALA A 218 -3.42 17.74 26.47
CA ALA A 218 -4.45 18.38 25.66
C ALA A 218 -5.55 17.39 25.25
N LEU A 219 -5.16 16.20 24.78
CA LEU A 219 -6.09 15.14 24.36
C LEU A 219 -6.88 14.56 25.54
N ALA A 220 -6.26 14.37 26.71
CA ALA A 220 -6.90 13.81 27.89
C ALA A 220 -8.07 14.68 28.41
N LYS A 221 -8.01 16.00 28.23
CA LYS A 221 -9.07 16.91 28.65
C LYS A 221 -10.31 16.83 27.75
N ARG A 222 -10.12 16.61 26.45
CA ARG A 222 -11.19 16.67 25.43
C ARG A 222 -10.86 15.76 24.23
N PRO A 223 -10.97 14.43 24.35
CA PRO A 223 -10.49 13.49 23.34
C PRO A 223 -11.34 13.42 22.05
N GLN A 224 -12.45 14.18 21.95
CA GLN A 224 -13.36 14.14 20.80
C GLN A 224 -13.85 15.53 20.36
N THR A 225 -13.10 16.59 20.66
CA THR A 225 -13.45 17.95 20.22
C THR A 225 -12.74 18.34 18.94
N SER A 226 -13.33 19.27 18.18
CA SER A 226 -12.69 19.88 16.99
C SER A 226 -11.29 20.41 17.31
N THR A 227 -11.08 20.98 18.49
CA THR A 227 -9.77 21.45 18.96
C THR A 227 -8.73 20.34 19.06
N ALA A 228 -9.11 19.12 19.43
CA ALA A 228 -8.19 17.98 19.50
C ALA A 228 -7.78 17.51 18.10
N ILE A 229 -8.73 17.52 17.15
CA ILE A 229 -8.49 17.22 15.74
C ILE A 229 -7.57 18.29 15.12
N GLU A 230 -7.80 19.57 15.42
CA GLU A 230 -6.95 20.68 14.96
C GLU A 230 -5.52 20.57 15.50
N HIS A 231 -5.36 20.24 16.79
CA HIS A 231 -4.04 20.02 17.39
C HIS A 231 -3.28 18.87 16.71
N LEU A 232 -3.94 17.75 16.44
CA LEU A 232 -3.34 16.62 15.72
C LEU A 232 -3.01 16.97 14.27
N THR A 233 -3.91 17.67 13.59
CA THR A 233 -3.72 18.12 12.21
C THR A 233 -2.53 19.08 12.10
N GLY A 234 -2.37 19.99 13.08
CA GLY A 234 -1.20 20.87 13.19
C GLY A 234 0.11 20.11 13.38
N GLN A 235 0.04 18.91 13.97
CA GLN A 235 1.14 17.96 14.06
C GLN A 235 1.20 17.00 12.86
N GLY A 236 0.46 17.23 11.78
CA GLY A 236 0.45 16.37 10.59
C GLY A 236 -0.11 14.96 10.83
N ILE A 237 -0.95 14.78 11.86
CA ILE A 237 -1.65 13.53 12.18
C ILE A 237 -3.10 13.71 11.70
N ARG A 238 -3.50 12.96 10.67
CA ARG A 238 -4.77 13.10 9.95
C ARG A 238 -5.55 11.79 9.82
N HIS A 239 -4.88 10.64 10.01
CA HIS A 239 -5.47 9.31 9.82
C HIS A 239 -5.71 8.59 11.14
N ILE A 240 -5.12 9.06 12.25
CA ILE A 240 -5.35 8.56 13.61
C ILE A 240 -6.36 9.45 14.35
N GLN A 241 -7.37 8.83 14.97
CA GLN A 241 -8.37 9.54 15.77
C GLN A 241 -7.80 10.04 17.10
N PRO A 242 -8.34 11.11 17.71
CA PRO A 242 -7.73 11.65 18.91
C PRO A 242 -7.77 10.72 20.13
N SER A 243 -8.77 9.83 20.22
CA SER A 243 -8.80 8.75 21.23
C SER A 243 -7.70 7.72 21.02
N GLU A 244 -7.38 7.37 19.77
CA GLU A 244 -6.31 6.43 19.43
C GLU A 244 -4.94 7.08 19.68
N ALA A 245 -4.76 8.34 19.29
CA ALA A 245 -3.54 9.10 19.58
C ALA A 245 -3.28 9.20 21.09
N LEU A 246 -4.32 9.44 21.89
CA LEU A 246 -4.22 9.41 23.35
C LEU A 246 -3.83 8.02 23.87
N LYS A 247 -4.37 6.94 23.31
CA LYS A 247 -4.00 5.56 23.67
C LYS A 247 -2.51 5.32 23.41
N ILE A 248 -2.01 5.69 22.24
CA ILE A 248 -0.59 5.56 21.85
C ILE A 248 0.33 6.33 22.81
N LEU A 249 -0.03 7.57 23.15
CA LEU A 249 0.74 8.38 24.09
C LEU A 249 0.71 7.81 25.51
N ASN A 250 -0.36 7.14 25.91
CA ASN A 250 -0.44 6.47 27.22
C ASN A 250 0.37 5.16 27.27
N GLN A 251 0.68 4.56 26.12
CA GLN A 251 1.46 3.32 26.00
C GLN A 251 2.97 3.54 26.01
N ARG A 252 3.40 4.79 25.97
CA ARG A 252 4.79 5.18 26.09
C ARG A 252 5.28 5.06 27.52
N THR A 253 6.29 4.22 27.75
CA THR A 253 6.81 3.95 29.09
C THR A 253 7.45 5.18 29.73
N ASP A 254 8.02 6.10 28.95
CA ASP A 254 8.62 7.35 29.44
C ASP A 254 7.58 8.37 29.94
N LEU A 255 6.34 8.30 29.43
CA LEU A 255 5.23 9.15 29.88
C LEU A 255 4.45 8.53 31.04
N SER A 256 4.70 7.27 31.37
CA SER A 256 3.97 6.53 32.40
C SER A 256 4.36 7.08 33.77
N ASP A 257 3.39 7.64 34.50
CA ASP A 257 3.64 8.10 35.88
C ASP A 257 4.01 6.89 36.74
N ALA A 258 5.29 6.76 37.09
CA ALA A 258 5.81 5.72 37.99
C ALA A 258 5.23 5.78 39.42
N THR A 259 4.36 6.75 39.69
CA THR A 259 3.72 7.01 40.98
C THR A 259 2.33 6.39 41.12
N SER A 260 1.74 5.81 40.06
CA SER A 260 0.43 5.14 40.14
C SER A 260 0.58 3.61 40.19
N PRO A 261 0.15 2.92 41.27
CA PRO A 261 0.22 1.46 41.41
C PRO A 261 -0.47 0.69 40.27
N ALA A 262 -1.47 1.30 39.63
CA ALA A 262 -2.22 0.70 38.52
C ALA A 262 -1.42 0.65 37.20
N SER A 263 -0.45 1.55 37.00
CA SER A 263 0.41 1.56 35.82
C SER A 263 1.50 0.48 35.91
N VAL A 264 2.00 0.20 37.12
CA VAL A 264 3.04 -0.80 37.38
C VAL A 264 2.51 -2.22 37.19
N MET A 265 1.28 -2.51 37.64
CA MET A 265 0.68 -3.84 37.51
C MET A 265 0.35 -4.26 36.06
N LYS A 266 0.37 -3.32 35.10
CA LYS A 266 0.16 -3.61 33.66
C LYS A 266 1.45 -3.78 32.86
N LEU A 267 2.60 -3.47 33.47
CA LEU A 267 3.93 -3.58 32.86
C LEU A 267 4.58 -4.96 33.13
N PHE A 268 3.94 -5.83 33.91
CA PHE A 268 4.36 -7.19 34.25
C PHE A 268 3.26 -8.20 33.88
#